data_AF-A0A834U2Y2-F1
#
_entry.id   AF-A0A834U2Y2-F1
#
_cell.length_a   1.000
_cell.length_b   1.000
_cell.length_c   1.000
_cell.angle_alpha   90.00
_cell.angle_beta   90.00
_cell.angle_gamma   90.00
#
_symmetry.space_group_name_H-M   'P 1'
#
loop_
_entity.id
_entity.type
_entity.pdbx_description
1 polymer ?
#
loop_
_entity_poly.entity_id
_entity_poly.type
_entity_poly.pdbx_seq_one_letter_code
_entity_poly.pdbx_strand_id
1 'polypeptide(L)'
;MNEDPYQHLKEFHVVCSSMKPERVTEEQIKLRAFPFSLDGAAKEWLFYLPAGSVTSWEEMMRLFLDRYFPSSRVINVRRDICGIKQKNFQSRPQVPSSSQQPSSSRSDSSLEDIVKSLALNTQQFQMSTQQFQNETRSRIQSLESQCITLRSGEELEEPIRKRDRGRGLGAETEPETEVVMKKPAEGVQNEEKSSPLDGIVIKPPF
;
A
#
# COMPACT_ATOMS: atom_id res chain seq x y z
N MET A 1 3.31 -18.76 3.05
CA MET A 1 3.21 -17.29 3.00
C MET A 1 4.44 -16.68 3.66
N ASN A 2 5.42 -16.26 2.85
CA ASN A 2 6.60 -15.48 3.29
C ASN A 2 6.39 -13.99 2.99
N GLU A 3 5.13 -13.55 3.02
CA GLU A 3 4.74 -12.17 2.74
C GLU A 3 4.59 -11.42 4.08
N ASP A 4 5.09 -10.19 4.13
CA ASP A 4 5.02 -9.36 5.33
C ASP A 4 3.55 -9.00 5.64
N PRO A 5 3.02 -9.35 6.83
CA PRO A 5 1.63 -9.04 7.21
C PRO A 5 1.26 -7.57 7.07
N TYR A 6 2.22 -6.65 7.27
CA TYR A 6 1.97 -5.21 7.08
C TYR A 6 1.83 -4.83 5.61
N GLN A 7 2.66 -5.41 4.75
CA GLN A 7 2.57 -5.23 3.30
C GLN A 7 1.23 -5.76 2.76
N HIS A 8 0.83 -6.96 3.20
CA HIS A 8 -0.49 -7.54 2.87
C HIS A 8 -1.65 -6.60 3.22
N LEU A 9 -1.66 -6.07 4.45
CA LEU A 9 -2.70 -5.13 4.90
C LEU A 9 -2.72 -3.83 4.08
N LYS A 10 -1.55 -3.34 3.67
CA LYS A 10 -1.44 -2.14 2.84
C LYS A 10 -2.00 -2.36 1.44
N GLU A 11 -1.62 -3.46 0.79
CA GLU A 11 -2.12 -3.82 -0.54
C GLU A 11 -3.62 -4.08 -0.51
N PHE A 12 -4.08 -4.82 0.50
CA PHE A 12 -5.49 -5.07 0.73
C PHE A 12 -6.30 -3.78 0.92
N HIS A 13 -5.76 -2.80 1.65
CA HIS A 13 -6.40 -1.49 1.80
C HIS A 13 -6.55 -0.77 0.46
N VAL A 14 -5.51 -0.75 -0.38
CA VAL A 14 -5.58 -0.12 -1.71
C VAL A 14 -6.68 -0.74 -2.57
N VAL A 15 -6.79 -2.08 -2.56
CA VAL A 15 -7.83 -2.81 -3.30
C VAL A 15 -9.23 -2.48 -2.76
N CYS A 16 -9.42 -2.46 -1.44
CA CYS A 16 -10.73 -2.13 -0.86
C CYS A 16 -11.15 -0.68 -1.15
N SER A 17 -10.19 0.25 -1.15
CA SER A 17 -10.45 1.67 -1.40
C SER A 17 -10.84 1.96 -2.85
N SER A 18 -10.31 1.21 -3.83
CA SER A 18 -10.64 1.40 -5.25
C SER A 18 -12.02 0.84 -5.64
N MET A 19 -12.56 -0.07 -4.82
CA MET A 19 -13.81 -0.78 -5.10
C MET A 19 -14.97 -0.33 -4.20
N LYS A 20 -14.98 0.91 -3.71
CA LYS A 20 -15.97 1.39 -2.73
C LYS A 20 -17.33 1.76 -3.35
N PRO A 21 -18.38 0.93 -3.25
CA PRO A 21 -19.74 1.34 -3.59
C PRO A 21 -20.28 2.38 -2.60
N GLU A 22 -21.13 3.28 -3.10
CA GLU A 22 -21.68 4.44 -2.37
C GLU A 22 -22.41 4.09 -1.07
N ARG A 23 -22.97 2.88 -0.97
CA ARG A 23 -23.87 2.47 0.12
C ARG A 23 -23.23 1.54 1.17
N VAL A 24 -21.95 1.23 1.04
CA VAL A 24 -21.25 0.32 1.96
C VAL A 24 -20.06 1.04 2.58
N THR A 25 -19.93 0.95 3.89
CA THR A 25 -18.77 1.52 4.57
C THR A 25 -17.50 0.76 4.20
N GLU A 26 -16.37 1.46 4.16
CA GLU A 26 -15.09 0.85 3.81
C GLU A 26 -14.70 -0.28 4.78
N GLU A 27 -15.03 -0.12 6.06
CA GLU A 27 -14.84 -1.13 7.11
C GLU A 27 -15.63 -2.41 6.81
N GLN A 28 -16.90 -2.30 6.39
CA GLN A 28 -17.72 -3.44 6.01
C GLN A 28 -17.17 -4.16 4.77
N ILE A 29 -16.62 -3.42 3.80
CA ILE A 29 -15.97 -4.00 2.62
C ILE A 29 -14.74 -4.79 3.06
N LYS A 30 -13.87 -4.17 3.86
CA LYS A 30 -12.64 -4.79 4.39
C LYS A 30 -12.94 -6.05 5.18
N LEU A 31 -13.88 -6.01 6.13
CA LEU A 31 -14.23 -7.17 6.94
C LEU A 31 -14.76 -8.34 6.10
N ARG A 32 -15.57 -8.08 5.07
CA ARG A 32 -16.11 -9.13 4.19
C ARG A 32 -15.09 -9.64 3.18
N ALA A 33 -14.21 -8.78 2.68
CA ALA A 33 -13.23 -9.14 1.67
C ALA A 33 -11.97 -9.82 2.26
N PHE A 34 -11.64 -9.54 3.52
CA PHE A 34 -10.40 -10.02 4.15
C PHE A 34 -10.23 -11.55 4.14
N PRO A 35 -11.26 -12.39 4.42
CA PRO A 35 -11.14 -13.84 4.34
C PRO A 35 -10.70 -14.36 2.95
N PHE A 36 -11.01 -13.61 1.89
CA PHE A 36 -10.64 -13.95 0.52
C PHE A 36 -9.20 -13.53 0.17
N SER A 37 -8.64 -12.59 0.93
CA SER A 37 -7.24 -12.19 0.79
C SER A 37 -6.27 -13.17 1.47
N LEU A 38 -6.75 -13.99 2.39
CA LEU A 38 -5.93 -14.94 3.13
C LEU A 38 -5.88 -16.31 2.46
N ASP A 39 -4.81 -17.06 2.72
CA ASP A 39 -4.65 -18.44 2.28
C ASP A 39 -4.07 -19.33 3.38
N GLY A 40 -4.22 -20.65 3.22
CA GLY A 40 -3.69 -21.68 4.11
C GLY A 40 -4.03 -21.44 5.58
N ALA A 41 -3.00 -21.52 6.44
CA ALA A 41 -3.16 -21.41 7.90
C ALA A 41 -3.74 -20.06 8.37
N ALA A 42 -3.53 -18.97 7.61
CA ALA A 42 -4.09 -17.66 7.93
C ALA A 42 -5.60 -17.64 7.76
N LYS A 43 -6.07 -18.21 6.65
CA LYS A 43 -7.49 -18.37 6.37
C LYS A 43 -8.14 -19.33 7.38
N GLU A 44 -7.51 -20.47 7.65
CA GLU A 44 -8.02 -21.46 8.60
C GLU A 44 -8.15 -20.88 10.02
N TRP A 45 -7.13 -20.15 10.50
CA TRP A 45 -7.18 -19.46 11.79
C TRP A 45 -8.35 -18.48 11.89
N LEU A 46 -8.61 -17.71 10.83
CA LEU A 46 -9.72 -16.77 10.79
C LEU A 46 -11.08 -17.48 10.97
N PHE A 47 -11.24 -18.67 10.38
CA PHE A 47 -12.46 -19.46 10.49
C PHE A 47 -12.67 -20.10 11.88
N TYR A 48 -11.61 -20.29 12.67
CA TYR A 48 -11.73 -20.78 14.06
C TYR A 48 -12.06 -19.69 15.08
N LEU A 49 -12.08 -18.42 14.69
CA LEU A 49 -12.50 -17.35 15.60
C LEU A 49 -13.99 -17.51 15.96
N PRO A 50 -14.38 -17.30 17.23
CA PRO A 50 -15.78 -17.34 17.61
C PRO A 50 -16.61 -16.34 16.80
N ALA A 51 -17.80 -16.75 16.37
CA ALA A 51 -18.70 -15.85 15.65
C ALA A 51 -19.00 -14.59 16.50
N GLY A 52 -18.89 -13.41 15.89
CA GLY A 52 -19.08 -12.14 16.58
C GLY A 52 -17.92 -11.71 17.47
N SER A 53 -16.78 -12.41 17.48
CA SER A 53 -15.59 -12.00 18.25
C SER A 53 -14.85 -10.81 17.64
N VAL A 54 -15.16 -10.44 16.39
CA VAL A 54 -14.54 -9.31 15.70
C VAL A 54 -15.65 -8.49 15.07
N THR A 55 -15.85 -7.27 15.56
CA THR A 55 -16.91 -6.38 15.06
C THR A 55 -16.37 -5.17 14.30
N SER A 56 -15.06 -4.91 14.39
CA SER A 56 -14.40 -3.79 13.71
C SER A 56 -13.19 -4.26 12.90
N TRP A 57 -12.85 -3.47 11.87
CA TRP A 57 -11.65 -3.70 11.08
C TRP A 57 -10.37 -3.53 11.90
N GLU A 58 -10.36 -2.59 12.84
CA GLU A 58 -9.23 -2.38 13.75
C GLU A 58 -8.95 -3.62 14.61
N GLU A 59 -9.99 -4.24 15.16
CA GLU A 59 -9.86 -5.47 15.94
C GLU A 59 -9.37 -6.64 15.08
N MET A 60 -9.88 -6.75 13.84
CA MET A 60 -9.40 -7.74 12.86
C MET A 60 -7.90 -7.59 12.59
N MET A 61 -7.46 -6.37 12.28
CA MET A 61 -6.05 -6.06 12.03
C MET A 61 -5.18 -6.40 13.24
N ARG A 62 -5.62 -6.00 14.44
CA ARG A 62 -4.88 -6.24 15.68
C ARG A 62 -4.68 -7.74 15.93
N LEU A 63 -5.73 -8.54 15.82
CA LEU A 63 -5.67 -9.99 16.01
C LEU A 63 -4.79 -10.67 14.96
N PHE A 64 -4.91 -10.24 13.70
CA PHE A 64 -4.08 -10.77 12.61
C PHE A 64 -2.59 -10.48 12.82
N LEU A 65 -2.25 -9.23 13.17
CA LEU A 65 -0.87 -8.84 13.44
C LEU A 65 -0.32 -9.50 14.70
N ASP A 66 -1.10 -9.64 15.76
CA ASP A 66 -0.66 -10.35 16.97
C ASP A 66 -0.34 -11.83 16.68
N ARG A 67 -1.16 -12.48 15.84
CA ARG A 67 -0.98 -13.88 15.47
C ARG A 67 0.21 -14.12 14.54
N TYR A 68 0.35 -13.33 13.48
CA TYR A 68 1.34 -13.56 12.42
C TYR A 68 2.62 -12.74 12.59
N PHE A 69 2.58 -11.72 13.45
CA PHE A 69 3.70 -10.83 13.76
C PHE A 69 3.74 -10.44 15.25
N PRO A 70 3.78 -11.41 16.19
CA PRO A 70 3.77 -11.10 17.61
C PRO A 70 4.99 -10.24 17.97
N SER A 71 4.82 -9.31 18.91
CA SER A 71 5.89 -8.42 19.37
C SER A 71 7.14 -9.19 19.85
N SER A 72 6.99 -10.45 20.23
CA SER A 72 8.09 -11.36 20.57
C SER A 72 9.06 -11.64 19.42
N ARG A 73 8.65 -11.55 18.14
CA ARG A 73 9.58 -11.63 16.99
C ARG A 73 10.56 -10.45 16.99
N VAL A 74 10.10 -9.26 17.37
CA VAL A 74 10.94 -8.07 17.50
C VAL A 74 11.92 -8.22 18.66
N ILE A 75 11.50 -8.82 19.78
CA ILE A 75 12.38 -9.11 20.93
C ILE A 75 13.43 -10.15 20.56
N ASN A 76 13.07 -11.19 19.80
CA ASN A 76 14.01 -12.21 19.33
C ASN A 76 15.01 -11.62 18.33
N VAL A 77 14.57 -10.79 17.37
CA VAL A 77 15.49 -10.06 16.47
C VAL A 77 16.44 -9.14 17.26
N ARG A 78 15.94 -8.42 18.27
CA ARG A 78 16.80 -7.62 19.16
C ARG A 78 17.79 -8.48 19.95
N ARG A 79 17.36 -9.67 20.40
CA ARG A 79 18.22 -10.63 21.11
C ARG A 79 19.26 -11.23 20.17
N ASP A 80 18.92 -11.53 18.93
CA ASP A 80 19.86 -12.04 17.94
C ASP A 80 20.88 -10.96 17.57
N ILE A 81 20.45 -9.72 17.36
CA ILE A 81 21.35 -8.57 17.11
C ILE A 81 22.30 -8.33 18.30
N CYS A 82 21.81 -8.43 19.55
CA CYS A 82 22.63 -8.23 20.75
C CYS A 82 23.44 -9.48 21.14
N GLY A 83 22.97 -10.67 20.77
CA GLY A 83 23.55 -11.99 21.05
C GLY A 83 24.61 -12.45 20.06
N ILE A 84 24.86 -11.71 18.98
CA ILE A 84 26.04 -11.88 18.08
C ILE A 84 27.33 -11.35 18.77
N LYS A 85 27.47 -11.59 20.07
CA LYS A 85 28.74 -11.52 20.78
C LYS A 85 28.88 -12.82 21.57
N GLN A 86 29.82 -13.66 21.15
CA GLN A 86 30.23 -14.96 21.75
C GLN A 86 29.67 -16.23 21.11
N LYS A 87 29.92 -16.42 19.82
CA LYS A 87 30.35 -17.74 19.35
C LYS A 87 31.56 -17.57 18.44
N ASN A 88 32.66 -18.22 18.82
CA ASN A 88 33.88 -18.48 18.04
C ASN A 88 35.08 -17.53 18.15
N PHE A 89 35.49 -17.12 19.36
CA PHE A 89 36.93 -16.86 19.61
C PHE A 89 37.33 -17.32 21.02
N GLN A 90 37.22 -18.62 21.28
CA GLN A 90 37.91 -19.23 22.41
C GLN A 90 38.97 -20.22 21.92
N SER A 91 39.96 -19.65 21.24
CA SER A 91 41.31 -20.20 21.23
C SER A 91 42.22 -19.14 21.85
N ARG A 92 42.30 -19.16 23.18
CA ARG A 92 43.28 -18.38 23.94
C ARG A 92 44.68 -18.89 23.56
N PRO A 93 45.58 -18.08 23.01
CA PRO A 93 46.97 -18.50 22.87
C PRO A 93 47.59 -18.57 24.27
N GLN A 94 48.08 -19.74 24.63
CA GLN A 94 48.99 -19.91 25.77
C GLN A 94 50.25 -19.09 25.48
N VAL A 95 50.64 -18.21 26.40
CA VAL A 95 51.92 -17.52 26.34
C VAL A 95 52.98 -18.42 27.00
N PRO A 96 54.06 -18.81 26.31
CA PRO A 96 55.25 -19.28 26.99
C PRO A 96 56.14 -18.07 27.32
N SER A 97 56.53 -17.96 28.59
CA SER A 97 57.58 -17.05 29.03
C SER A 97 58.90 -17.36 28.32
N SER A 98 59.49 -16.37 27.64
CA SER A 98 60.95 -16.19 27.54
C SER A 98 61.33 -14.83 26.95
N SER A 99 62.48 -14.35 27.42
CA SER A 99 63.00 -12.98 27.40
C SER A 99 63.61 -12.48 26.07
N GLN A 100 63.78 -11.14 26.01
CA GLN A 100 64.75 -10.32 25.24
C GLN A 100 64.38 -9.73 23.84
N GLN A 101 64.21 -8.39 23.86
CA GLN A 101 64.79 -7.32 23.01
C GLN A 101 64.50 -7.22 21.48
N PRO A 102 64.66 -6.02 20.86
CA PRO A 102 63.71 -5.46 19.91
C PRO A 102 64.18 -5.52 18.46
N SER A 103 63.23 -5.58 17.52
CA SER A 103 63.44 -5.18 16.14
C SER A 103 62.14 -4.65 15.54
N SER A 104 62.32 -3.54 14.83
CA SER A 104 61.39 -2.71 14.08
C SER A 104 60.50 -3.45 13.06
N SER A 105 59.53 -2.67 12.56
CA SER A 105 58.56 -2.92 11.48
C SER A 105 57.38 -3.81 11.84
N ARG A 106 56.40 -3.21 12.52
CA ARG A 106 55.02 -3.61 12.37
C ARG A 106 54.31 -2.51 11.61
N SER A 107 53.77 -2.88 10.45
CA SER A 107 52.79 -2.12 9.69
C SER A 107 51.60 -1.83 10.60
N ASP A 108 51.67 -0.72 11.32
CA ASP A 108 50.53 -0.15 11.99
C ASP A 108 49.80 0.63 10.90
N SER A 109 48.61 0.19 10.49
CA SER A 109 47.74 1.02 9.65
C SER A 109 47.61 2.35 10.38
N SER A 110 48.28 3.37 9.85
CA SER A 110 48.48 4.62 10.58
C SER A 110 47.10 5.21 10.86
N LEU A 111 46.94 5.95 11.96
CA LEU A 111 45.71 6.71 12.23
C LEU A 111 45.28 7.53 10.99
N GLU A 112 46.27 7.98 10.21
CA GLU A 112 46.08 8.64 8.92
C GLU A 112 45.29 7.82 7.90
N ASP A 113 45.52 6.51 7.81
CA ASP A 113 44.86 5.63 6.86
C ASP A 113 43.40 5.41 7.24
N ILE A 114 43.10 5.36 8.55
CA ILE A 114 41.72 5.29 9.06
C ILE A 114 40.99 6.60 8.75
N VAL A 115 41.61 7.76 9.00
CA VAL A 115 41.01 9.08 8.71
C VAL A 115 40.81 9.26 7.21
N LYS A 116 41.79 8.89 6.37
CA LYS A 116 41.67 8.92 4.90
C LYS A 116 40.55 7.99 4.43
N SER A 117 40.46 6.78 4.97
CA SER A 117 39.39 5.83 4.65
C SER A 117 38.01 6.36 5.06
N LEU A 118 37.90 7.00 6.21
CA LEU A 118 36.65 7.62 6.66
C LEU A 118 36.24 8.78 5.74
N ALA A 119 37.20 9.64 5.37
CA ALA A 119 36.95 10.73 4.43
C ALA A 119 36.50 10.21 3.06
N LEU A 120 37.17 9.18 2.55
CA LEU A 120 36.82 8.52 1.28
C LEU A 120 35.44 7.87 1.34
N ASN A 121 35.11 7.15 2.41
CA ASN A 121 33.80 6.53 2.58
C ASN A 121 32.68 7.58 2.69
N THR A 122 32.95 8.68 3.40
CA THR A 122 32.00 9.80 3.50
C THR A 122 31.77 10.43 2.12
N GLN A 123 32.85 10.66 1.36
CA GLN A 123 32.76 11.20 0.01
C GLN A 123 32.04 10.24 -0.95
N GLN A 124 32.33 8.95 -0.89
CA GLN A 124 31.64 7.91 -1.65
C GLN A 124 30.13 7.95 -1.38
N PHE A 125 29.73 7.99 -0.11
CA PHE A 125 28.32 8.08 0.25
C PHE A 125 27.64 9.32 -0.33
N GLN A 126 28.30 10.47 -0.26
CA GLN A 126 27.80 11.72 -0.85
C GLN A 126 27.67 11.61 -2.38
N MET A 127 28.66 11.01 -3.06
CA MET A 127 28.63 10.81 -4.51
C MET A 127 27.51 9.85 -4.93
N SER A 128 27.38 8.69 -4.26
CA SER A 128 26.31 7.73 -4.54
C SER A 128 24.92 8.33 -4.28
N THR A 129 24.77 9.15 -3.24
CA THR A 129 23.52 9.88 -2.97
C THR A 129 23.15 10.80 -4.11
N GLN A 130 24.10 11.58 -4.64
CA GLN A 130 23.86 12.47 -5.77
C GLN A 130 23.57 11.69 -7.06
N GLN A 131 24.25 10.57 -7.30
CA GLN A 131 23.97 9.72 -8.46
C GLN A 131 22.55 9.15 -8.41
N PHE A 132 22.13 8.63 -7.25
CA PHE A 132 20.77 8.16 -7.06
C PHE A 132 19.74 9.27 -7.30
N GLN A 133 20.00 10.47 -6.79
CA GLN A 133 19.14 11.64 -7.02
C GLN A 133 19.06 11.99 -8.52
N ASN A 134 20.18 12.01 -9.23
CA ASN A 134 20.24 12.32 -10.65
C ASN A 134 19.53 11.25 -11.49
N GLU A 135 19.77 9.98 -11.22
CA GLU A 135 19.09 8.87 -11.89
C GLU A 135 17.58 8.95 -11.67
N THR A 136 17.16 9.19 -10.43
CA THR A 136 15.75 9.37 -10.08
C THR A 136 15.14 10.53 -10.88
N ARG A 137 15.83 11.68 -10.94
CA ARG A 137 15.39 12.84 -11.72
C ARG A 137 15.24 12.52 -13.20
N SER A 138 16.23 11.85 -13.81
CA SER A 138 16.18 11.46 -15.22
C SER A 138 15.06 10.47 -15.51
N ARG A 139 14.82 9.50 -14.62
CA ARG A 139 13.73 8.53 -14.76
C ARG A 139 12.38 9.22 -14.70
N ILE A 140 12.19 10.16 -13.78
CA ILE A 140 10.97 10.98 -13.70
C ILE A 140 10.77 11.75 -15.00
N GLN A 141 11.78 12.46 -15.50
CA GLN A 141 11.70 13.22 -16.76
C GLN A 141 11.38 12.33 -17.98
N SER A 142 11.95 11.12 -18.01
CA SER A 142 11.67 10.14 -19.07
C SER A 142 10.21 9.67 -19.02
N LEU A 143 9.69 9.39 -17.84
CA LEU A 143 8.29 9.01 -17.65
C LEU A 143 7.34 10.14 -18.03
N GLU A 144 7.66 11.38 -17.63
CA GLU A 144 6.90 12.57 -18.02
C GLU A 144 6.84 12.72 -19.54
N SER A 145 7.98 12.56 -20.23
CA SER A 145 8.05 12.61 -21.69
C SER A 145 7.20 11.50 -22.34
N GLN A 146 7.24 10.29 -21.80
CA GLN A 146 6.44 9.16 -22.30
C GLN A 146 4.94 9.40 -22.13
N CYS A 147 4.51 9.98 -20.99
CA CYS A 147 3.12 10.33 -20.75
C CYS A 147 2.59 11.40 -21.71
N ILE A 148 3.42 12.37 -22.11
CA ILE A 148 3.05 13.39 -23.09
C ILE A 148 2.78 12.75 -24.46
N THR A 149 3.64 11.85 -24.93
CA THR A 149 3.45 11.15 -26.22
C THR A 149 2.17 10.32 -26.25
N LEU A 150 1.87 9.59 -25.18
CA LEU A 150 0.65 8.78 -25.09
C LEU A 150 -0.62 9.64 -25.09
N ARG A 151 -0.57 10.82 -24.44
CA ARG A 151 -1.70 11.76 -24.40
C ARG A 151 -1.94 12.46 -25.74
N SER A 152 -0.92 12.62 -26.57
CA SER A 152 -1.07 13.16 -27.93
C SER A 152 -1.57 12.13 -28.96
N GLY A 153 -1.77 10.86 -28.56
CA GLY A 153 -2.24 9.77 -29.42
C GLY A 153 -3.76 9.51 -29.43
N GLU A 154 -4.56 10.27 -28.67
CA GLU A 154 -6.03 10.19 -28.68
C GLU A 154 -6.63 11.44 -29.34
N GLU A 155 -6.52 11.52 -30.67
CA GLU A 155 -7.49 12.27 -31.47
C GLU A 155 -8.78 11.45 -31.50
N LEU A 156 -9.64 11.70 -30.50
CA LEU A 156 -10.96 11.11 -30.41
C LEU A 156 -11.83 11.61 -31.58
N GLU A 157 -12.09 10.69 -32.51
CA GLU A 157 -13.39 10.39 -33.15
C GLU A 157 -14.30 11.57 -33.58
N GLU A 158 -14.58 11.54 -34.89
CA GLU A 158 -15.36 12.48 -35.69
C GLU A 158 -16.80 12.81 -35.19
N PRO A 159 -17.37 13.96 -35.66
CA PRO A 159 -18.73 14.35 -35.37
C PRO A 159 -19.77 13.34 -35.91
N ILE A 160 -20.73 13.01 -35.06
CA ILE A 160 -21.89 12.14 -35.31
C ILE A 160 -22.54 12.50 -36.67
N ARG A 161 -22.30 11.68 -37.69
CA ARG A 161 -23.04 11.73 -38.96
C ARG A 161 -24.50 11.39 -38.67
N LYS A 162 -25.37 12.39 -38.82
CA LYS A 162 -26.83 12.23 -38.73
C LYS A 162 -27.28 11.17 -39.73
N ARG A 163 -28.05 10.23 -39.21
CA ARG A 163 -28.77 9.16 -39.91
C ARG A 163 -29.62 9.73 -41.04
N ASP A 164 -29.16 9.62 -42.28
CA ASP A 164 -30.00 9.85 -43.45
C ASP A 164 -30.83 8.59 -43.72
N ARG A 165 -32.08 8.63 -43.27
CA ARG A 165 -33.12 7.69 -43.69
C ARG A 165 -34.09 8.51 -44.52
N GLY A 166 -33.81 8.61 -45.81
CA GLY A 166 -34.57 9.45 -46.73
C GLY A 166 -36.05 9.06 -46.83
N ARG A 167 -36.89 10.09 -47.03
CA ARG A 167 -38.00 10.20 -48.01
C ARG A 167 -39.26 10.88 -47.44
N GLY A 168 -39.65 12.01 -48.05
CA GLY A 168 -41.01 12.60 -48.00
C GLY A 168 -41.09 13.95 -47.27
N LEU A 169 -40.89 15.11 -47.93
CA LEU A 169 -41.88 15.98 -48.61
C LEU A 169 -42.64 16.97 -47.69
N GLY A 170 -42.51 18.28 -48.00
CA GLY A 170 -43.34 19.43 -47.53
C GLY A 170 -42.67 20.26 -46.42
N ALA A 171 -42.12 21.47 -46.68
CA ALA A 171 -42.80 22.78 -46.74
C ALA A 171 -43.66 23.04 -45.50
N GLU A 172 -43.62 24.14 -44.75
CA GLU A 172 -42.99 25.46 -44.83
C GLU A 172 -43.20 26.09 -43.43
N THR A 173 -42.33 27.05 -43.04
CA THR A 173 -42.62 28.21 -42.15
C THR A 173 -43.09 28.01 -40.70
N GLU A 174 -42.19 28.36 -39.76
CA GLU A 174 -42.51 28.99 -38.47
C GLU A 174 -43.24 30.34 -38.67
N PRO A 175 -44.07 30.78 -37.71
CA PRO A 175 -43.54 31.76 -36.75
C PRO A 175 -43.95 31.54 -35.28
N GLU A 176 -43.02 31.95 -34.42
CA GLU A 176 -43.10 32.15 -32.99
C GLU A 176 -44.41 32.80 -32.51
N THR A 177 -44.99 32.29 -31.41
CA THR A 177 -45.58 33.15 -30.38
C THR A 177 -45.41 32.53 -28.98
N GLU A 178 -44.82 33.36 -28.14
CA GLU A 178 -44.57 33.27 -26.70
C GLU A 178 -45.88 33.15 -25.89
N VAL A 179 -45.99 32.17 -24.97
CA VAL A 179 -46.94 32.26 -23.84
C VAL A 179 -46.30 31.78 -22.53
N VAL A 180 -46.27 32.74 -21.63
CA VAL A 180 -45.74 32.81 -20.26
C VAL A 180 -46.28 31.75 -19.29
N MET A 181 -45.37 31.36 -18.38
CA MET A 181 -45.53 30.77 -17.04
C MET A 181 -46.95 30.71 -16.45
N LYS A 182 -47.36 29.52 -15.98
CA LYS A 182 -48.17 29.36 -14.74
C LYS A 182 -47.85 28.04 -14.01
N LYS A 183 -47.41 28.16 -12.74
CA LYS A 183 -47.46 27.17 -11.65
C LYS A 183 -48.52 27.68 -10.65
N PRO A 184 -49.37 26.87 -10.01
CA PRO A 184 -49.09 26.21 -8.70
C PRO A 184 -49.68 24.77 -8.62
N ALA A 185 -49.07 23.78 -7.94
CA ALA A 185 -48.97 23.44 -6.51
C ALA A 185 -50.24 22.83 -5.86
N GLU A 186 -50.24 21.50 -5.69
CA GLU A 186 -50.84 20.69 -4.60
C GLU A 186 -50.03 19.36 -4.58
N GLY A 187 -49.54 18.74 -3.50
CA GLY A 187 -49.80 18.91 -2.07
C GLY A 187 -50.49 17.67 -1.51
N VAL A 188 -49.83 16.50 -1.37
CA VAL A 188 -50.31 15.43 -0.47
C VAL A 188 -49.12 14.66 0.14
N GLN A 189 -49.14 14.62 1.45
CA GLN A 189 -48.27 13.91 2.40
C GLN A 189 -48.49 12.39 2.30
N ASN A 190 -47.51 11.59 2.72
CA ASN A 190 -47.73 10.58 3.77
C ASN A 190 -46.41 9.97 4.24
N GLU A 191 -46.16 10.16 5.53
CA GLU A 191 -45.27 9.38 6.37
C GLU A 191 -45.75 7.93 6.43
N GLU A 192 -44.84 6.95 6.40
CA GLU A 192 -45.04 5.75 7.21
C GLU A 192 -43.70 5.13 7.68
N LYS A 193 -43.47 5.34 8.98
CA LYS A 193 -42.93 4.42 10.00
C LYS A 193 -41.62 3.66 9.78
N SER A 194 -40.63 4.14 10.55
CA SER A 194 -39.76 3.39 11.47
C SER A 194 -40.18 1.94 11.81
N SER A 195 -39.22 1.02 11.69
CA SER A 195 -39.01 -0.16 12.56
C SER A 195 -37.61 -0.77 12.33
N PRO A 196 -37.05 -1.53 13.29
CA PRO A 196 -35.67 -1.33 13.77
C PRO A 196 -34.60 -2.16 13.07
N LEU A 197 -33.36 -1.70 13.20
CA LEU A 197 -32.14 -2.40 12.79
C LEU A 197 -31.94 -3.67 13.63
N ASP A 198 -32.47 -4.79 13.16
CA ASP A 198 -32.03 -6.11 13.63
C ASP A 198 -30.58 -6.34 13.22
N GLY A 199 -29.77 -6.79 14.19
CA GLY A 199 -28.33 -7.00 14.05
C GLY A 199 -27.98 -7.90 12.87
N ILE A 200 -27.10 -7.41 11.99
CA ILE A 200 -26.61 -8.15 10.84
C ILE A 200 -25.62 -9.21 11.34
N VAL A 201 -26.12 -10.41 11.58
CA VAL A 201 -25.31 -11.61 11.78
C VAL A 201 -24.74 -12.02 10.41
N ILE A 202 -23.45 -11.80 10.22
CA ILE A 202 -22.74 -12.34 9.03
C ILE A 202 -22.56 -13.85 9.28
N LYS A 203 -23.44 -14.66 8.70
CA LYS A 203 -23.24 -16.10 8.56
C LYS A 203 -22.29 -16.36 7.38
N PRO A 204 -21.31 -17.26 7.50
CA PRO A 204 -20.51 -17.70 6.36
C PRO A 204 -21.39 -18.45 5.35
N PRO A 205 -21.02 -18.43 4.05
CA PRO A 205 -21.71 -19.22 3.06
C PRO A 205 -21.37 -20.70 3.28
N PHE A 206 -22.39 -21.45 3.69
CA PHE A 206 -22.46 -22.90 3.93
C PHE A 206 -21.99 -23.38 5.30
#